data_AF-A0A941VSI6-F1
#
_entry.id   AF-A0A941VSI6-F1
#
_cell.length_a   1.000
_cell.length_b   1.000
_cell.length_c   1.000
_cell.angle_alpha   90.00
_cell.angle_beta   90.00
_cell.angle_gamma   90.00
#
_symmetry.space_group_name_H-M   'P 1'
#
loop_
_entity.id
_entity.type
_entity.pdbx_description
1 polymer ?
#
loop_
_entity_poly.entity_id
_entity_poly.type
_entity_poly.pdbx_seq_one_letter_code
_entity_poly.pdbx_strand_id
1 'polypeptide(L)'
;LFGRERNIRAGDSHGDIVFWPVLALAQYLMASGDTGLLDEVEPFFHPEGDAKAEKVSIRQHAERAISVMNSRVIPGTALAAYGHGDWNDSMQPFDPTMRERLCSAWTVTLHYQTLTALSSALRRFGVGERAGVFEAMAAKVLKELQECLIVDGVIAGYAYFHDHGGIDYLLHPRDKTTGVSYSLLPMIHAVINGLLTPEQAKKHLALIQQHLQGPDGARLFDKPMQYRGGPMKHFQRAESAAFFGREIALMYTHAHLRYAEALACYGDAESFFHALCQANPIGIRTLVPSATLRQANCYYSSSDAVFKDRYQAFAEYDRVKKGEVRSPTGWGLAGLLERAGHLDEAHDPVLSGLAAGALLSCGGPGDSRIPGWTEGGNGVEGPRDGDHLSHRLCGLRSLKGQPQWVGSPLHQRFKPLSQGRGRDPHVGGAGTARARHKPALRVRRLRRPSQTTLPVFATLWQRFLQRGSPDRGRF
;
A
#
# COMPACT_ATOMS: atom_id res chain seq x y z
N LEU A 1 -12.67 5.52 14.13
CA LEU A 1 -14.02 6.06 13.85
C LEU A 1 -14.62 6.53 15.16
N PHE A 2 -15.09 7.78 15.20
CA PHE A 2 -15.62 8.40 16.41
C PHE A 2 -16.98 7.77 16.77
N GLY A 3 -17.30 7.66 18.07
CA GLY A 3 -18.54 7.04 18.54
C GLY A 3 -19.83 7.68 17.97
N ARG A 4 -19.75 8.96 17.57
CA ARG A 4 -20.85 9.73 16.94
C ARG A 4 -21.27 9.17 15.57
N GLU A 5 -20.36 8.53 14.85
CA GLU A 5 -20.55 8.10 13.44
C GLU A 5 -20.64 6.58 13.31
N ARG A 6 -20.84 5.85 14.42
CA ARG A 6 -20.78 4.37 14.47
C ARG A 6 -21.68 3.70 13.42
N ASN A 7 -22.85 4.28 13.13
CA ASN A 7 -23.81 3.72 12.19
C ASN A 7 -23.61 4.21 10.74
N ILE A 8 -22.63 5.07 10.47
CA ILE A 8 -22.27 5.52 9.12
C ILE A 8 -21.23 4.55 8.55
N ARG A 9 -21.71 3.39 8.11
CA ARG A 9 -20.89 2.31 7.55
C ARG A 9 -21.56 1.74 6.31
N ALA A 10 -20.76 1.40 5.30
CA ALA A 10 -21.23 0.59 4.18
C ALA A 10 -21.68 -0.80 4.68
N GLY A 11 -22.89 -1.21 4.30
CA GLY A 11 -23.45 -2.52 4.67
C GLY A 11 -22.78 -3.71 3.99
N ASP A 12 -21.93 -3.47 2.99
CA ASP A 12 -21.26 -4.49 2.18
C ASP A 12 -19.85 -4.02 1.77
N SER A 13 -19.04 -4.94 1.25
CA SER A 13 -17.66 -4.68 0.84
C SER A 13 -17.30 -5.42 -0.44
N HIS A 14 -16.26 -4.97 -1.13
CA HIS A 14 -15.66 -5.76 -2.20
C HIS A 14 -15.11 -7.09 -1.70
N GLY A 15 -14.92 -8.03 -2.62
CA GLY A 15 -14.49 -9.38 -2.32
C GLY A 15 -13.06 -9.42 -1.74
N ASP A 16 -12.21 -8.49 -2.14
CA ASP A 16 -10.81 -8.40 -1.69
C ASP A 16 -10.64 -7.85 -0.26
N ILE A 17 -11.64 -7.14 0.26
CA ILE A 17 -11.56 -6.43 1.55
C ILE A 17 -11.25 -7.36 2.73
N VAL A 18 -11.75 -8.61 2.70
CA VAL A 18 -11.52 -9.58 3.78
C VAL A 18 -10.05 -10.03 3.87
N PHE A 19 -9.30 -9.96 2.77
CA PHE A 19 -7.91 -10.41 2.73
C PHE A 19 -6.95 -9.41 3.38
N TRP A 20 -7.22 -8.10 3.28
CA TRP A 20 -6.30 -7.06 3.72
C TRP A 20 -5.99 -7.08 5.23
N PRO A 21 -6.99 -7.18 6.15
CA PRO A 21 -6.69 -7.25 7.58
C PRO A 21 -5.89 -8.50 7.96
N VAL A 22 -6.14 -9.63 7.28
CA VAL A 22 -5.44 -10.89 7.52
C VAL A 22 -4.00 -10.82 7.02
N LEU A 23 -3.77 -10.26 5.84
CA LEU A 23 -2.44 -10.00 5.30
C LEU A 23 -1.67 -9.02 6.20
N ALA A 24 -2.31 -7.93 6.63
CA ALA A 24 -1.70 -6.94 7.52
C ALA A 24 -1.32 -7.55 8.87
N LEU A 25 -2.18 -8.40 9.46
CA LEU A 25 -1.88 -9.14 10.68
C LEU A 25 -0.65 -10.04 10.48
N ALA A 26 -0.60 -10.83 9.40
CA ALA A 26 0.54 -11.70 9.13
C ALA A 26 1.85 -10.92 8.97
N GLN A 27 1.82 -9.80 8.24
CA GLN A 27 2.98 -8.93 8.05
C GLN A 27 3.41 -8.26 9.34
N TYR A 28 2.46 -7.79 10.16
CA TYR A 28 2.72 -7.23 11.48
C TYR A 28 3.43 -8.26 12.37
N LEU A 29 2.87 -9.46 12.51
CA LEU A 29 3.45 -10.54 13.32
C LEU A 29 4.88 -10.85 12.87
N MET A 30 5.10 -10.96 11.56
CA MET A 30 6.44 -11.22 11.00
C MET A 30 7.44 -10.09 11.29
N ALA A 31 6.99 -8.83 11.28
CA ALA A 31 7.84 -7.67 11.48
C ALA A 31 8.13 -7.39 12.97
N SER A 32 7.13 -7.53 13.84
CA SER A 32 7.23 -7.16 15.26
C SER A 32 7.67 -8.32 16.15
N GLY A 33 7.33 -9.57 15.81
CA GLY A 33 7.44 -10.69 16.74
C GLY A 33 6.37 -10.71 17.83
N ASP A 34 5.42 -9.78 17.82
CA ASP A 34 4.41 -9.63 18.87
C ASP A 34 3.24 -10.59 18.64
N THR A 35 3.40 -11.82 19.09
CA THR A 35 2.33 -12.82 19.08
C THR A 35 1.25 -12.55 20.12
N GLY A 36 1.50 -11.66 21.10
CA GLY A 36 0.54 -11.31 22.15
C GLY A 36 -0.71 -10.66 21.58
N LEU A 37 -0.57 -9.90 20.48
CA LEU A 37 -1.69 -9.31 19.73
C LEU A 37 -2.78 -10.34 19.39
N LEU A 38 -2.43 -11.60 19.11
CA LEU A 38 -3.41 -12.63 18.75
C LEU A 38 -4.38 -12.98 19.88
N ASP A 39 -3.98 -12.74 21.12
CA ASP A 39 -4.74 -13.08 22.32
C ASP A 39 -5.50 -11.86 22.87
N GLU A 40 -5.31 -10.66 22.32
CA GLU A 40 -6.11 -9.48 22.63
C GLU A 40 -7.57 -9.69 22.24
N VAL A 41 -8.49 -9.29 23.11
CA VAL A 41 -9.93 -9.48 22.95
C VAL A 41 -10.59 -8.20 22.46
N GLU A 42 -11.10 -8.24 21.23
CA GLU A 42 -11.72 -7.10 20.56
C GLU A 42 -13.16 -7.38 20.14
N PRO A 43 -14.06 -6.37 20.15
CA PRO A 43 -15.44 -6.53 19.74
C PRO A 43 -15.58 -6.62 18.22
N PHE A 44 -16.56 -7.40 17.75
CA PHE A 44 -17.14 -7.17 16.43
C PHE A 44 -17.95 -5.88 16.41
N PHE A 45 -18.23 -5.37 15.22
CA PHE A 45 -19.16 -4.26 15.08
C PHE A 45 -20.56 -4.67 15.54
N HIS A 46 -21.17 -3.86 16.42
CA HIS A 46 -22.58 -3.93 16.77
C HIS A 46 -23.21 -2.53 16.69
N PRO A 47 -24.36 -2.35 16.01
CA PRO A 47 -24.95 -1.02 15.75
C PRO A 47 -25.34 -0.28 17.05
N GLU A 48 -25.67 -1.03 18.10
CA GLU A 48 -26.00 -0.47 19.42
C GLU A 48 -24.78 -0.30 20.36
N GLY A 49 -23.56 -0.47 19.84
CA GLY A 49 -22.31 -0.24 20.56
C GLY A 49 -21.67 -1.50 21.16
N ASP A 50 -20.45 -1.33 21.66
CA ASP A 50 -19.52 -2.42 21.97
C ASP A 50 -19.93 -3.23 23.21
N ALA A 51 -20.89 -2.73 24.00
CA ALA A 51 -21.48 -3.46 25.13
C ALA A 51 -22.37 -4.62 24.67
N LYS A 52 -22.95 -4.52 23.47
CA LYS A 52 -23.78 -5.58 22.85
C LYS A 52 -23.01 -6.38 21.81
N ALA A 53 -21.80 -5.96 21.47
CA ALA A 53 -20.95 -6.67 20.54
C ALA A 53 -20.44 -7.98 21.12
N GLU A 54 -20.40 -9.01 20.28
CA GLU A 54 -19.62 -10.20 20.56
C GLU A 54 -18.13 -9.81 20.63
N LYS A 55 -17.43 -10.30 21.66
CA LYS A 55 -16.00 -10.06 21.88
C LYS A 55 -15.25 -11.37 21.82
N VAL A 56 -14.23 -11.42 20.98
CA VAL A 56 -13.40 -12.61 20.78
C VAL A 56 -11.96 -12.17 20.58
N SER A 57 -11.01 -13.10 20.67
CA SER A 57 -9.61 -12.75 20.43
C SER A 57 -9.35 -12.37 18.97
N ILE A 58 -8.30 -11.58 18.70
CA ILE A 58 -7.86 -11.27 17.32
C ILE A 58 -7.62 -12.55 16.52
N ARG A 59 -7.13 -13.61 17.15
CA ARG A 59 -7.03 -14.95 16.54
C ARG A 59 -8.37 -15.45 16.03
N GLN A 60 -9.44 -15.33 16.82
CA GLN A 60 -10.78 -15.76 16.42
C GLN A 60 -11.37 -14.85 15.33
N HIS A 61 -11.09 -13.54 15.35
CA HIS A 61 -11.42 -12.64 14.24
C HIS A 61 -10.76 -13.09 12.93
N ALA A 62 -9.45 -13.38 12.98
CA ALA A 62 -8.69 -13.84 11.82
C ALA A 62 -9.21 -15.18 11.29
N GLU A 63 -9.51 -16.14 12.16
CA GLU A 63 -10.07 -17.44 11.76
C GLU A 63 -11.45 -17.30 11.09
N ARG A 64 -12.31 -16.38 11.55
CA ARG A 64 -13.57 -16.09 10.87
C ARG A 64 -13.36 -15.42 9.50
N ALA A 65 -12.43 -14.49 9.39
CA ALA A 65 -12.07 -13.88 8.11
C ALA A 65 -11.55 -14.92 7.11
N ILE A 66 -10.68 -15.83 7.57
CA ILE A 66 -10.15 -16.95 6.78
C ILE A 66 -11.29 -17.91 6.37
N SER A 67 -12.23 -18.19 7.27
CA SER A 67 -13.41 -18.99 6.92
C SER A 67 -14.24 -18.34 5.80
N VAL A 68 -14.39 -17.01 5.83
CA VAL A 68 -15.06 -16.26 4.75
C VAL A 68 -14.28 -16.37 3.45
N MET A 69 -12.95 -16.17 3.48
CA MET A 69 -12.09 -16.34 2.30
C MET A 69 -12.26 -17.73 1.67
N ASN A 70 -12.23 -18.79 2.49
CA ASN A 70 -12.35 -20.17 2.03
C ASN A 70 -13.73 -20.52 1.47
N SER A 71 -14.77 -19.84 1.95
CA SER A 71 -16.14 -20.02 1.45
C SER A 71 -16.42 -19.28 0.14
N ARG A 72 -15.67 -18.20 -0.14
CA ARG A 72 -15.87 -17.32 -1.30
C ARG A 72 -14.92 -17.66 -2.44
N VAL A 73 -15.02 -18.90 -2.91
CA VAL A 73 -14.26 -19.42 -4.05
C VAL A 73 -15.20 -19.85 -5.17
N ILE A 74 -14.71 -19.89 -6.41
CA ILE A 74 -15.46 -20.43 -7.54
C ILE A 74 -15.77 -21.91 -7.24
N PRO A 75 -17.04 -22.35 -7.36
CA PRO A 75 -17.42 -23.73 -7.05
C PRO A 75 -16.54 -24.76 -7.75
N GLY A 76 -16.05 -25.74 -6.98
CA GLY A 76 -15.17 -26.79 -7.49
C GLY A 76 -13.68 -26.41 -7.61
N THR A 77 -13.29 -25.19 -7.23
CA THR A 77 -11.91 -24.70 -7.28
C THR A 77 -11.48 -24.10 -5.92
N ALA A 78 -10.24 -23.62 -5.84
CA ALA A 78 -9.66 -22.77 -4.80
C ALA A 78 -9.50 -21.30 -5.25
N LEU A 79 -9.95 -20.95 -6.45
CA LEU A 79 -9.85 -19.59 -7.00
C LEU A 79 -10.87 -18.68 -6.31
N ALA A 80 -10.43 -17.54 -5.80
CA ALA A 80 -11.32 -16.58 -5.13
C ALA A 80 -12.41 -16.08 -6.09
N ALA A 81 -13.66 -16.15 -5.66
CA ALA A 81 -14.79 -15.55 -6.36
C ALA A 81 -14.72 -14.02 -6.24
N TYR A 82 -15.23 -13.32 -7.26
CA TYR A 82 -15.10 -11.87 -7.36
C TYR A 82 -15.88 -11.13 -6.27
N GLY A 83 -17.02 -11.68 -5.86
CA GLY A 83 -17.94 -11.00 -4.96
C GLY A 83 -18.38 -9.68 -5.57
N HIS A 84 -18.34 -8.61 -4.78
CA HIS A 84 -18.81 -7.28 -5.20
C HIS A 84 -17.76 -6.43 -5.92
N GLY A 85 -16.55 -6.93 -6.12
CA GLY A 85 -15.45 -6.16 -6.70
C GLY A 85 -14.10 -6.61 -6.20
N ASP A 86 -13.06 -5.98 -6.75
CA ASP A 86 -11.69 -6.03 -6.26
C ASP A 86 -11.18 -4.60 -5.99
N TRP A 87 -9.86 -4.43 -5.93
CA TRP A 87 -9.21 -3.14 -5.70
C TRP A 87 -9.61 -2.05 -6.70
N ASN A 88 -9.94 -2.40 -7.95
CA ASN A 88 -10.42 -1.40 -8.89
C ASN A 88 -11.91 -1.19 -8.66
N ASP A 89 -12.25 -0.24 -7.80
CA ASP A 89 -13.64 -0.01 -7.44
C ASP A 89 -14.56 0.38 -8.61
N SER A 90 -14.00 0.78 -9.76
CA SER A 90 -14.79 1.05 -10.95
C SER A 90 -15.33 -0.21 -11.65
N MET A 91 -14.72 -1.37 -11.34
CA MET A 91 -14.94 -2.66 -12.01
C MET A 91 -15.94 -3.56 -11.28
N GLN A 92 -16.72 -3.02 -10.34
CA GLN A 92 -17.80 -3.78 -9.70
C GLN A 92 -18.69 -4.47 -10.75
N PRO A 93 -19.10 -5.74 -10.53
CA PRO A 93 -19.91 -6.45 -11.51
C PRO A 93 -21.29 -5.78 -11.61
N PHE A 94 -21.76 -5.59 -12.84
CA PHE A 94 -23.10 -5.07 -13.11
C PHE A 94 -24.16 -6.15 -12.86
N ASP A 95 -23.95 -7.36 -13.38
CA ASP A 95 -24.83 -8.50 -13.18
C ASP A 95 -24.52 -9.20 -11.83
N PRO A 96 -25.49 -9.34 -10.92
CA PRO A 96 -25.30 -10.04 -9.65
C PRO A 96 -24.82 -11.49 -9.78
N THR A 97 -25.15 -12.19 -10.87
CA THR A 97 -24.72 -13.57 -11.12
C THR A 97 -23.20 -13.68 -11.30
N MET A 98 -22.55 -12.60 -11.73
CA MET A 98 -21.09 -12.55 -11.85
C MET A 98 -20.38 -12.61 -10.50
N ARG A 99 -21.03 -12.26 -9.39
CA ARG A 99 -20.38 -12.21 -8.07
C ARG A 99 -19.81 -13.56 -7.64
N GLU A 100 -20.52 -14.64 -7.95
CA GLU A 100 -20.15 -16.01 -7.55
C GLU A 100 -19.41 -16.78 -8.64
N ARG A 101 -19.43 -16.27 -9.89
CA ARG A 101 -18.93 -16.97 -11.08
C ARG A 101 -17.77 -16.27 -11.78
N LEU A 102 -17.58 -14.98 -11.53
CA LEU A 102 -16.41 -14.26 -12.00
C LEU A 102 -15.28 -14.44 -11.00
N CYS A 103 -14.08 -14.60 -11.51
CA CYS A 103 -12.83 -14.64 -10.75
C CYS A 103 -11.93 -13.50 -11.23
N SER A 104 -11.46 -12.65 -10.32
CA SER A 104 -10.40 -11.69 -10.60
C SER A 104 -9.05 -12.36 -10.38
N ALA A 105 -8.22 -12.44 -11.43
CA ALA A 105 -6.89 -13.02 -11.29
C ALA A 105 -6.03 -12.23 -10.29
N TRP A 106 -6.25 -10.91 -10.18
CA TRP A 106 -5.59 -10.11 -9.16
C TRP A 106 -6.02 -10.53 -7.74
N THR A 107 -7.31 -10.74 -7.48
CA THR A 107 -7.77 -11.21 -6.15
C THR A 107 -7.18 -12.57 -5.81
N VAL A 108 -6.98 -13.44 -6.80
CA VAL A 108 -6.31 -14.74 -6.60
C VAL A 108 -4.83 -14.55 -6.21
N THR A 109 -4.12 -13.59 -6.82
CA THR A 109 -2.74 -13.28 -6.39
C THR A 109 -2.70 -12.77 -4.94
N LEU A 110 -3.68 -11.97 -4.52
CA LEU A 110 -3.82 -11.50 -3.14
C LEU A 110 -4.16 -12.65 -2.18
N HIS A 111 -5.04 -13.56 -2.59
CA HIS A 111 -5.37 -14.77 -1.82
C HIS A 111 -4.10 -15.60 -1.54
N TYR A 112 -3.32 -15.88 -2.58
CA TYR A 112 -2.04 -16.59 -2.45
C TYR A 112 -1.07 -15.85 -1.52
N GLN A 113 -0.93 -14.53 -1.69
CA GLN A 113 -0.07 -13.69 -0.86
C GLN A 113 -0.46 -13.77 0.62
N THR A 114 -1.75 -13.67 0.93
CA THR A 114 -2.27 -13.76 2.29
C THR A 114 -1.98 -15.10 2.94
N LEU A 115 -2.23 -16.22 2.23
CA LEU A 115 -1.94 -17.56 2.74
C LEU A 115 -0.43 -17.79 2.96
N THR A 116 0.41 -17.29 2.06
CA THR A 116 1.86 -17.41 2.16
C THR A 116 2.43 -16.57 3.31
N ALA A 117 1.89 -15.36 3.50
CA ALA A 117 2.29 -14.50 4.62
C ALA A 117 1.87 -15.11 5.97
N LEU A 118 0.64 -15.64 6.07
CA LEU A 118 0.14 -16.31 7.27
C LEU A 118 0.96 -17.56 7.61
N SER A 119 1.19 -18.44 6.65
CA SER A 119 1.99 -19.65 6.87
C SER A 119 3.40 -19.31 7.34
N SER A 120 4.04 -18.33 6.71
CA SER A 120 5.38 -17.84 7.11
C SER A 120 5.38 -17.32 8.56
N ALA A 121 4.39 -16.51 8.93
CA ALA A 121 4.23 -16.01 10.30
C ALA A 121 4.06 -17.16 11.30
N LEU A 122 3.10 -18.05 11.06
CA LEU A 122 2.79 -19.15 11.97
C LEU A 122 3.96 -20.13 12.12
N ARG A 123 4.67 -20.42 11.02
CA ARG A 123 5.87 -21.27 11.06
C ARG A 123 6.97 -20.65 11.90
N ARG A 124 7.21 -19.34 11.77
CA ARG A 124 8.20 -18.60 12.57
C ARG A 124 7.91 -18.67 14.06
N PHE A 125 6.64 -18.66 14.46
CA PHE A 125 6.22 -18.67 15.87
C PHE A 125 5.81 -20.06 16.39
N GLY A 126 6.24 -21.14 15.72
CA GLY A 126 6.12 -22.50 16.23
C GLY A 126 4.76 -23.17 16.03
N VAL A 127 3.85 -22.57 15.26
CA VAL A 127 2.52 -23.12 14.94
C VAL A 127 2.56 -23.89 13.62
N GLY A 128 3.48 -24.87 13.54
CA GLY A 128 3.88 -25.52 12.28
C GLY A 128 2.78 -26.30 11.56
N GLU A 129 1.90 -26.99 12.29
CA GLU A 129 0.80 -27.76 11.70
C GLU A 129 -0.18 -26.84 10.94
N ARG A 130 -0.60 -25.74 11.58
CA ARG A 130 -1.49 -24.75 10.96
C ARG A 130 -0.81 -24.05 9.78
N ALA A 131 0.49 -23.76 9.89
CA ALA A 131 1.26 -23.22 8.76
C ALA A 131 1.23 -24.15 7.55
N GLY A 132 1.40 -25.46 7.76
CA GLY A 132 1.34 -26.47 6.69
C GLY A 132 0.00 -26.52 5.97
N VAL A 133 -1.12 -26.30 6.68
CA VAL A 133 -2.44 -26.21 6.05
C VAL A 133 -2.51 -25.03 5.07
N PHE A 134 -2.04 -23.85 5.49
CA PHE A 134 -2.06 -22.67 4.62
C PHE A 134 -1.07 -22.77 3.45
N GLU A 135 0.06 -23.44 3.62
CA GLU A 135 0.99 -23.75 2.52
C GLU A 135 0.35 -24.66 1.48
N ALA A 136 -0.35 -25.72 1.91
CA ALA A 136 -1.08 -26.61 1.02
C ALA A 136 -2.18 -25.86 0.24
N MET A 137 -2.90 -24.96 0.93
CA MET A 137 -3.89 -24.10 0.28
C MET A 137 -3.25 -23.15 -0.73
N ALA A 138 -2.15 -22.48 -0.37
CA ALA A 138 -1.44 -21.57 -1.27
C ALA A 138 -0.92 -22.31 -2.51
N ALA A 139 -0.36 -23.51 -2.33
CA ALA A 139 0.08 -24.37 -3.43
C ALA A 139 -1.07 -24.75 -4.38
N LYS A 140 -2.25 -25.06 -3.83
CA LYS A 140 -3.45 -25.34 -4.63
C LYS A 140 -3.92 -24.10 -5.42
N VAL A 141 -3.98 -22.94 -4.77
CA VAL A 141 -4.33 -21.67 -5.42
C VAL A 141 -3.37 -21.34 -6.55
N LEU A 142 -2.06 -21.49 -6.33
CA LEU A 142 -1.04 -21.26 -7.36
C LEU A 142 -1.20 -22.22 -8.56
N LYS A 143 -1.41 -23.50 -8.28
CA LYS A 143 -1.62 -24.52 -9.32
C LYS A 143 -2.82 -24.15 -10.19
N GLU A 144 -3.96 -23.84 -9.58
CA GLU A 144 -5.17 -23.52 -10.34
C GLU A 144 -5.09 -22.16 -11.03
N LEU A 145 -4.35 -21.19 -10.49
CA LEU A 145 -4.05 -19.94 -11.20
C LEU A 145 -3.28 -20.24 -12.50
N GLN A 146 -2.26 -21.11 -12.43
CA GLN A 146 -1.47 -21.50 -13.59
C GLN A 146 -2.31 -22.26 -14.63
N GLU A 147 -3.19 -23.17 -14.19
CA GLU A 147 -4.01 -23.99 -15.07
C GLU A 147 -5.20 -23.23 -15.70
N CYS A 148 -5.86 -22.37 -14.92
CA CYS A 148 -7.13 -21.77 -15.33
C CYS A 148 -7.00 -20.32 -15.78
N LEU A 149 -6.03 -19.55 -15.25
CA LEU A 149 -5.96 -18.09 -15.43
C LEU A 149 -4.81 -17.63 -16.34
N ILE A 150 -3.82 -18.48 -16.62
CA ILE A 150 -2.78 -18.23 -17.62
C ILE A 150 -3.12 -18.99 -18.90
N VAL A 151 -3.53 -18.25 -19.94
CA VAL A 151 -4.02 -18.81 -21.19
C VAL A 151 -3.20 -18.23 -22.34
N ASP A 152 -2.76 -19.07 -23.28
CA ASP A 152 -1.84 -18.66 -24.35
C ASP A 152 -0.57 -17.93 -23.82
N GLY A 153 -0.18 -18.30 -22.59
CA GLY A 153 0.92 -17.70 -21.86
C GLY A 153 0.71 -16.23 -21.46
N VAL A 154 -0.54 -15.80 -21.27
CA VAL A 154 -0.91 -14.48 -20.75
C VAL A 154 -1.89 -14.68 -19.59
N ILE A 155 -1.64 -14.03 -18.45
CA ILE A 155 -2.61 -14.01 -17.35
C ILE A 155 -3.83 -13.16 -17.74
N ALA A 156 -5.03 -13.72 -17.66
CA ALA A 156 -6.28 -13.00 -17.89
C ALA A 156 -6.56 -11.99 -16.77
N GLY A 157 -7.30 -10.92 -17.05
CA GLY A 157 -7.80 -10.02 -15.99
C GLY A 157 -8.88 -10.70 -15.15
N TYR A 158 -9.89 -11.27 -15.83
CA TYR A 158 -10.94 -12.05 -15.19
C TYR A 158 -11.24 -13.34 -15.96
N ALA A 159 -11.78 -14.31 -15.24
CA ALA A 159 -12.33 -15.55 -15.79
C ALA A 159 -13.78 -15.72 -15.30
N TYR A 160 -14.73 -15.86 -16.20
CA TYR A 160 -16.12 -16.17 -15.89
C TYR A 160 -16.37 -17.67 -16.08
N PHE A 161 -16.74 -18.35 -15.01
CA PHE A 161 -16.97 -19.79 -14.99
C PHE A 161 -18.45 -20.10 -15.24
N HIS A 162 -18.72 -20.84 -16.31
CA HIS A 162 -20.06 -21.26 -16.68
C HIS A 162 -20.44 -22.61 -16.06
N ASP A 163 -21.74 -22.83 -15.87
CA ASP A 163 -22.27 -24.10 -15.34
C ASP A 163 -21.95 -25.31 -16.24
N HIS A 164 -21.80 -25.08 -17.54
CA HIS A 164 -21.44 -26.12 -18.50
C HIS A 164 -19.92 -26.42 -18.52
N GLY A 165 -19.15 -25.83 -17.61
CA GLY A 165 -17.70 -26.03 -17.46
C GLY A 165 -16.82 -25.16 -18.37
N GLY A 166 -17.43 -24.32 -19.22
CA GLY A 166 -16.69 -23.35 -20.05
C GLY A 166 -16.17 -22.17 -19.24
N ILE A 167 -15.08 -21.56 -19.70
CA ILE A 167 -14.50 -20.35 -19.11
C ILE A 167 -14.40 -19.26 -20.17
N ASP A 168 -15.04 -18.12 -19.91
CA ASP A 168 -14.84 -16.90 -20.70
C ASP A 168 -13.77 -16.03 -20.05
N TYR A 169 -12.77 -15.63 -20.84
CA TYR A 169 -11.69 -14.77 -20.39
C TYR A 169 -11.95 -13.33 -20.76
N LEU A 170 -11.98 -12.45 -19.76
CA LEU A 170 -12.13 -11.00 -19.93
C LEU A 170 -10.79 -10.31 -19.69
N LEU A 171 -10.58 -9.17 -20.35
CA LEU A 171 -9.33 -8.40 -20.30
C LEU A 171 -8.13 -9.29 -20.67
N HIS A 172 -8.32 -10.04 -21.74
CA HIS A 172 -7.40 -11.03 -22.28
C HIS A 172 -7.47 -10.96 -23.82
N PRO A 173 -6.45 -11.33 -24.61
CA PRO A 173 -6.53 -11.26 -26.08
C PRO A 173 -7.68 -12.09 -26.71
N ARG A 174 -8.22 -13.07 -25.97
CA ARG A 174 -9.41 -13.84 -26.35
C ARG A 174 -10.73 -13.09 -26.12
N ASP A 175 -10.73 -12.03 -25.33
CA ASP A 175 -11.93 -11.25 -24.99
C ASP A 175 -12.45 -10.50 -26.23
N LYS A 176 -13.56 -11.00 -26.80
CA LYS A 176 -14.28 -10.33 -27.88
C LYS A 176 -15.46 -9.49 -27.37
N THR A 177 -15.74 -9.54 -26.08
CA THR A 177 -16.94 -8.97 -25.48
C THR A 177 -16.69 -7.54 -25.00
N THR A 178 -15.60 -7.30 -24.28
CA THR A 178 -15.16 -5.95 -23.89
C THR A 178 -14.19 -5.36 -24.92
N GLY A 179 -13.45 -6.24 -25.61
CA GLY A 179 -12.36 -5.87 -26.51
C GLY A 179 -11.08 -5.43 -25.81
N VAL A 180 -11.05 -5.36 -24.47
CA VAL A 180 -9.83 -5.10 -23.68
C VAL A 180 -8.99 -6.37 -23.64
N SER A 181 -7.69 -6.25 -23.90
CA SER A 181 -6.80 -7.40 -24.09
C SER A 181 -5.84 -7.66 -22.95
N TYR A 182 -5.48 -6.64 -22.15
CA TYR A 182 -4.49 -6.80 -21.09
C TYR A 182 -4.88 -6.04 -19.82
N SER A 183 -4.58 -6.63 -18.66
CA SER A 183 -4.79 -6.04 -17.33
C SER A 183 -3.49 -6.00 -16.55
N LEU A 184 -3.13 -4.81 -16.04
CA LEU A 184 -1.88 -4.58 -15.33
C LEU A 184 -1.81 -5.28 -13.97
N LEU A 185 -2.89 -5.18 -13.19
CA LEU A 185 -2.96 -5.63 -11.81
C LEU A 185 -2.55 -7.11 -11.62
N PRO A 186 -3.14 -8.08 -12.34
CA PRO A 186 -2.72 -9.48 -12.18
C PRO A 186 -1.27 -9.69 -12.61
N MET A 187 -0.78 -9.00 -13.65
CA MET A 187 0.60 -9.17 -14.11
C MET A 187 1.62 -8.72 -13.06
N ILE A 188 1.47 -7.51 -12.52
CA ILE A 188 2.43 -6.96 -11.56
C ILE A 188 2.38 -7.72 -10.23
N HIS A 189 1.20 -8.12 -9.75
CA HIS A 189 1.08 -8.85 -8.49
C HIS A 189 1.53 -10.31 -8.62
N ALA A 190 1.39 -10.93 -9.80
CA ALA A 190 1.96 -12.25 -10.05
C ALA A 190 3.50 -12.22 -10.05
N VAL A 191 4.12 -11.13 -10.54
CA VAL A 191 5.58 -10.91 -10.43
C VAL A 191 6.00 -10.67 -8.98
N ILE A 192 5.36 -9.73 -8.28
CA ILE A 192 5.70 -9.37 -6.89
C ILE A 192 5.69 -10.60 -5.97
N ASN A 193 4.68 -11.44 -6.11
CA ASN A 193 4.48 -12.59 -5.23
C ASN A 193 5.14 -13.89 -5.75
N GLY A 194 5.90 -13.83 -6.85
CA GLY A 194 6.63 -14.98 -7.40
C GLY A 194 5.74 -16.11 -7.93
N LEU A 195 4.56 -15.79 -8.48
CA LEU A 195 3.62 -16.79 -9.03
C LEU A 195 3.99 -17.22 -10.45
N LEU A 196 4.88 -16.50 -11.12
CA LEU A 196 5.30 -16.75 -12.50
C LEU A 196 6.69 -17.38 -12.54
N THR A 197 6.94 -18.25 -13.52
CA THR A 197 8.31 -18.64 -13.86
C THR A 197 9.12 -17.43 -14.36
N PRO A 198 10.46 -17.47 -14.35
CA PRO A 198 11.27 -16.37 -14.89
C PRO A 198 10.90 -15.98 -16.34
N GLU A 199 10.62 -16.95 -17.20
CA GLU A 199 10.21 -16.74 -18.59
C GLU A 199 8.83 -16.09 -18.68
N GLN A 200 7.89 -16.57 -17.85
CA GLN A 200 6.56 -15.96 -17.75
C GLN A 200 6.67 -14.51 -17.26
N ALA A 201 7.44 -14.24 -16.20
CA ALA A 201 7.63 -12.89 -15.66
C ALA A 201 8.23 -11.95 -16.71
N LYS A 202 9.29 -12.38 -17.41
CA LYS A 202 9.89 -11.62 -18.52
C LYS A 202 8.87 -11.31 -19.63
N LYS A 203 8.07 -12.30 -20.03
CA LYS A 203 7.02 -12.12 -21.04
C LYS A 203 5.97 -11.11 -20.59
N HIS A 204 5.50 -11.19 -19.34
CA HIS A 204 4.50 -10.26 -18.82
C HIS A 204 5.03 -8.83 -18.68
N LEU A 205 6.28 -8.65 -18.25
CA LEU A 205 6.92 -7.32 -18.23
C LEU A 205 7.06 -6.74 -19.65
N ALA A 206 7.40 -7.56 -20.65
CA ALA A 206 7.42 -7.13 -22.04
C ALA A 206 6.01 -6.73 -22.56
N LEU A 207 4.96 -7.46 -22.17
CA LEU A 207 3.58 -7.09 -22.50
C LEU A 207 3.17 -5.77 -21.84
N ILE A 208 3.55 -5.54 -20.58
CA ILE A 208 3.33 -4.27 -19.90
C ILE A 208 4.01 -3.14 -20.67
N GLN A 209 5.29 -3.31 -21.03
CA GLN A 209 6.04 -2.32 -21.80
C GLN A 209 5.40 -2.02 -23.15
N GLN A 210 4.96 -3.05 -23.87
CA GLN A 210 4.40 -2.91 -25.22
C GLN A 210 2.99 -2.32 -25.21
N HIS A 211 2.13 -2.73 -24.28
CA HIS A 211 0.69 -2.48 -24.37
C HIS A 211 0.14 -1.57 -23.29
N LEU A 212 0.80 -1.49 -22.13
CA LEU A 212 0.27 -0.83 -20.94
C LEU A 212 1.09 0.37 -20.48
N GLN A 213 2.27 0.64 -21.05
CA GLN A 213 3.05 1.83 -20.71
C GLN A 213 2.69 3.03 -21.59
N GLY A 214 2.69 4.20 -20.96
CA GLY A 214 2.78 5.50 -21.61
C GLY A 214 3.88 6.35 -20.96
N PRO A 215 4.14 7.57 -21.48
CA PRO A 215 5.21 8.44 -20.97
C PRO A 215 5.03 8.83 -19.50
N ASP A 216 3.78 8.85 -19.03
CA ASP A 216 3.36 9.21 -17.68
C ASP A 216 3.23 8.01 -16.73
N GLY A 217 3.44 6.78 -17.20
CA GLY A 217 3.47 5.58 -16.37
C GLY A 217 2.68 4.39 -16.92
N ALA A 218 2.50 3.38 -16.07
CA ALA A 218 1.80 2.14 -16.40
C ALA A 218 0.28 2.28 -16.24
N ARG A 219 -0.48 1.65 -17.14
CA ARG A 219 -1.92 1.79 -17.30
C ARG A 219 -2.63 0.51 -16.93
N LEU A 220 -3.76 0.62 -16.26
CA LEU A 220 -4.57 -0.50 -15.78
C LEU A 220 -4.96 -1.44 -16.92
N PHE A 221 -5.33 -0.90 -18.08
CA PHE A 221 -5.76 -1.65 -19.27
C PHE A 221 -5.11 -1.11 -20.56
N ASP A 222 -5.12 -1.91 -21.62
CA ASP A 222 -4.56 -1.51 -22.93
C ASP A 222 -5.44 -0.49 -23.67
N LYS A 223 -6.73 -0.42 -23.33
CA LYS A 223 -7.71 0.56 -23.82
C LYS A 223 -8.81 0.78 -22.78
N PRO A 224 -9.51 1.94 -22.78
CA PRO A 224 -10.60 2.17 -21.83
C PRO A 224 -11.82 1.32 -22.14
N MET A 225 -12.63 1.04 -21.11
CA MET A 225 -13.94 0.41 -21.31
C MET A 225 -14.82 1.30 -22.21
N GLN A 226 -15.64 0.67 -23.06
CA GLN A 226 -16.51 1.42 -23.95
C GLN A 226 -17.64 2.09 -23.17
N TYR A 227 -17.79 3.39 -23.35
CA TYR A 227 -18.90 4.17 -22.80
C TYR A 227 -20.07 4.23 -23.81
N ARG A 228 -21.30 4.02 -23.35
CA ARG A 228 -22.50 4.01 -24.20
C ARG A 228 -23.59 4.97 -23.72
N GLY A 229 -23.17 6.11 -23.16
CA GLY A 229 -24.10 7.12 -22.62
C GLY A 229 -24.54 6.86 -21.18
N GLY A 230 -23.88 5.94 -20.44
CA GLY A 230 -24.20 5.63 -19.04
C GLY A 230 -24.67 4.20 -18.75
N PRO A 231 -25.41 3.51 -19.64
CA PRO A 231 -25.78 2.11 -19.46
C PRO A 231 -24.56 1.19 -19.29
N MET A 232 -24.67 0.28 -18.34
CA MET A 232 -23.63 -0.68 -17.95
C MET A 232 -23.97 -2.04 -18.55
N LYS A 233 -22.97 -2.76 -19.06
CA LYS A 233 -23.13 -4.14 -19.57
C LYS A 233 -22.43 -5.18 -18.69
N HIS A 234 -21.17 -4.95 -18.32
CA HIS A 234 -20.41 -5.91 -17.50
C HIS A 234 -19.99 -5.30 -16.18
N PHE A 235 -19.49 -4.07 -16.23
CA PHE A 235 -18.94 -3.38 -15.07
C PHE A 235 -19.66 -2.08 -14.82
N GLN A 236 -19.73 -1.69 -13.54
CA GLN A 236 -20.53 -0.53 -13.14
C GLN A 236 -19.88 0.79 -13.56
N ARG A 237 -19.09 1.42 -12.68
CA ARG A 237 -18.58 2.78 -12.90
C ARG A 237 -17.61 2.89 -14.07
N ALA A 238 -16.93 1.80 -14.44
CA ALA A 238 -16.09 1.73 -15.63
C ALA A 238 -16.87 2.06 -16.93
N GLU A 239 -18.14 1.63 -17.01
CA GLU A 239 -19.00 1.82 -18.19
C GLU A 239 -19.99 3.00 -18.03
N SER A 240 -20.26 3.47 -16.80
CA SER A 240 -21.21 4.55 -16.55
C SER A 240 -20.60 5.95 -16.33
N ALA A 241 -19.31 6.05 -15.99
CA ALA A 241 -18.66 7.35 -15.76
C ALA A 241 -18.47 8.14 -17.06
N ALA A 242 -19.16 9.28 -17.20
CA ALA A 242 -18.98 10.18 -18.34
C ALA A 242 -17.63 10.92 -18.31
N PHE A 243 -17.07 11.18 -17.11
CA PHE A 243 -15.78 11.83 -16.94
C PHE A 243 -14.63 10.85 -17.17
N PHE A 244 -13.66 11.23 -18.00
CA PHE A 244 -12.45 10.45 -18.26
C PHE A 244 -11.32 10.86 -17.30
N GLY A 245 -11.34 10.28 -16.11
CA GLY A 245 -10.34 10.53 -15.08
C GLY A 245 -10.39 9.48 -13.97
N ARG A 246 -9.56 9.65 -12.95
CA ARG A 246 -9.41 8.64 -11.88
C ARG A 246 -9.05 7.25 -12.45
N GLU A 247 -9.67 6.18 -11.96
CA GLU A 247 -9.45 4.82 -12.44
C GLU A 247 -9.85 4.65 -13.93
N ILE A 248 -10.75 5.49 -14.44
CA ILE A 248 -11.28 5.44 -15.82
C ILE A 248 -10.24 5.89 -16.85
N ALA A 249 -9.33 6.79 -16.48
CA ALA A 249 -8.22 7.23 -17.34
C ALA A 249 -7.06 6.22 -17.39
N LEU A 250 -7.17 5.14 -16.61
CA LEU A 250 -6.29 3.97 -16.58
C LEU A 250 -4.89 4.19 -15.99
N MET A 251 -4.32 5.40 -15.97
CA MET A 251 -3.09 5.64 -15.20
C MET A 251 -3.48 6.04 -13.77
N TYR A 252 -3.50 5.07 -12.87
CA TYR A 252 -3.75 5.29 -11.45
C TYR A 252 -2.44 5.12 -10.67
N THR A 253 -2.01 6.16 -9.96
CA THR A 253 -0.67 6.26 -9.39
C THR A 253 -0.36 5.11 -8.42
N HIS A 254 -1.35 4.65 -7.65
CA HIS A 254 -1.18 3.48 -6.77
C HIS A 254 -0.79 2.22 -7.56
N ALA A 255 -1.50 1.89 -8.63
CA ALA A 255 -1.18 0.70 -9.45
C ALA A 255 0.18 0.85 -10.13
N HIS A 256 0.57 2.08 -10.50
CA HIS A 256 1.90 2.36 -11.03
C HIS A 256 3.02 2.21 -9.99
N LEU A 257 2.77 2.55 -8.72
CA LEU A 257 3.72 2.28 -7.64
C LEU A 257 3.88 0.77 -7.39
N ARG A 258 2.81 -0.01 -7.53
CA ARG A 258 2.90 -1.49 -7.54
C ARG A 258 3.66 -2.02 -8.76
N TYR A 259 3.55 -1.36 -9.91
CA TYR A 259 4.39 -1.68 -11.07
C TYR A 259 5.88 -1.43 -10.77
N ALA A 260 6.23 -0.31 -10.11
CA ALA A 260 7.59 -0.08 -9.65
C ALA A 260 8.07 -1.16 -8.67
N GLU A 261 7.21 -1.59 -7.72
CA GLU A 261 7.51 -2.71 -6.82
C GLU A 261 7.79 -4.02 -7.58
N ALA A 262 7.00 -4.33 -8.63
CA ALA A 262 7.21 -5.50 -9.47
C ALA A 262 8.57 -5.46 -10.18
N LEU A 263 8.98 -4.30 -10.70
CA LEU A 263 10.30 -4.10 -11.30
C LEU A 263 11.43 -4.29 -10.29
N ALA A 264 11.27 -3.77 -9.07
CA ALA A 264 12.23 -3.97 -7.99
C ALA A 264 12.36 -5.46 -7.60
N CYS A 265 11.24 -6.17 -7.48
CA CYS A 265 11.23 -7.61 -7.19
C CYS A 265 11.87 -8.44 -8.32
N TYR A 266 11.67 -8.03 -9.57
CA TYR A 266 12.28 -8.67 -10.74
C TYR A 266 13.78 -8.36 -10.87
N GLY A 267 14.25 -7.25 -10.30
CA GLY A 267 15.66 -6.83 -10.34
C GLY A 267 16.01 -5.84 -11.45
N ASP A 268 15.02 -5.20 -12.09
CA ASP A 268 15.23 -4.15 -13.09
C ASP A 268 15.34 -2.78 -12.40
N ALA A 269 16.54 -2.46 -11.92
CA ALA A 269 16.81 -1.25 -11.15
C ALA A 269 16.61 0.05 -11.94
N GLU A 270 16.93 0.06 -13.24
CA GLU A 270 16.79 1.25 -14.08
C GLU A 270 15.33 1.58 -14.33
N SER A 271 14.54 0.59 -14.78
CA SER A 271 13.10 0.76 -14.98
C SER A 271 12.39 1.06 -13.67
N PHE A 272 12.80 0.44 -12.56
CA PHE A 272 12.26 0.73 -11.23
C PHE A 272 12.42 2.20 -10.85
N PHE A 273 13.65 2.73 -10.97
CA PHE A 273 13.94 4.12 -10.65
C PHE A 273 13.18 5.07 -11.59
N HIS A 274 13.13 4.75 -12.88
CA HIS A 274 12.34 5.51 -13.86
C HIS A 274 10.86 5.59 -13.47
N ALA A 275 10.23 4.45 -13.14
CA ALA A 275 8.83 4.41 -12.71
C ALA A 275 8.58 5.23 -11.44
N LEU A 276 9.48 5.17 -10.45
CA LEU A 276 9.37 6.05 -9.27
C LEU A 276 9.46 7.54 -9.63
N CYS A 277 10.33 7.91 -10.57
CA CYS A 277 10.42 9.30 -11.03
C CYS A 277 9.18 9.74 -11.81
N GLN A 278 8.51 8.86 -12.56
CA GLN A 278 7.25 9.16 -13.23
C GLN A 278 6.15 9.50 -12.21
N ALA A 279 6.12 8.84 -11.05
CA ALA A 279 5.19 9.14 -9.96
C ALA A 279 5.53 10.44 -9.17
N ASN A 280 6.72 11.02 -9.36
CA ASN A 280 7.17 12.18 -8.58
C ASN A 280 6.67 13.51 -9.21
N PRO A 281 5.88 14.32 -8.49
CA PRO A 281 5.36 15.57 -9.06
C PRO A 281 6.42 16.68 -9.21
N ILE A 282 7.57 16.58 -8.52
CA ILE A 282 8.64 17.59 -8.57
C ILE A 282 9.33 17.53 -9.92
N GLY A 283 9.22 18.62 -10.69
CA GLY A 283 9.89 18.71 -12.00
C GLY A 283 9.32 17.75 -13.04
N ILE A 284 8.07 17.26 -12.87
CA ILE A 284 7.47 16.19 -13.67
C ILE A 284 7.59 16.39 -15.19
N ARG A 285 7.50 17.64 -15.69
CA ARG A 285 7.60 17.96 -17.12
C ARG A 285 8.97 17.68 -17.74
N THR A 286 10.01 17.53 -16.93
CA THR A 286 11.35 17.15 -17.39
C THR A 286 11.38 15.69 -17.85
N LEU A 287 10.66 14.82 -17.14
CA LEU A 287 10.57 13.39 -17.46
C LEU A 287 9.38 13.06 -18.36
N VAL A 288 8.26 13.75 -18.13
CA VAL A 288 6.99 13.54 -18.84
C VAL A 288 6.57 14.86 -19.50
N PRO A 289 7.08 15.18 -20.71
CA PRO A 289 6.81 16.46 -21.37
C PRO A 289 5.32 16.73 -21.63
N SER A 290 4.53 15.68 -21.78
CA SER A 290 3.07 15.75 -21.96
C SER A 290 2.30 16.04 -20.68
N ALA A 291 2.93 15.93 -19.50
CA ALA A 291 2.27 16.24 -18.23
C ALA A 291 2.01 17.75 -18.10
N THR A 292 0.84 18.13 -17.59
CA THR A 292 0.63 19.52 -17.17
C THR A 292 1.28 19.78 -15.81
N LEU A 293 1.48 21.06 -15.50
CA LEU A 293 1.87 21.46 -14.14
C LEU A 293 0.83 21.01 -13.12
N ARG A 294 1.34 20.67 -11.94
CA ARG A 294 0.59 20.14 -10.79
C ARG A 294 1.30 20.52 -9.50
N GLN A 295 0.59 20.43 -8.38
CA GLN A 295 1.17 20.73 -7.06
C GLN A 295 2.36 19.81 -6.77
N ALA A 296 3.56 20.38 -6.69
CA ALA A 296 4.82 19.62 -6.59
C ALA A 296 5.08 18.99 -5.22
N ASN A 297 4.32 19.35 -4.19
CA ASN A 297 4.46 18.85 -2.82
C ASN A 297 3.26 17.99 -2.38
N CYS A 298 2.49 17.45 -3.34
CA CYS A 298 1.31 16.65 -3.04
C CYS A 298 1.25 15.40 -3.92
N TYR A 299 0.77 14.30 -3.34
CA TYR A 299 0.41 13.10 -4.09
C TYR A 299 -0.73 13.40 -5.06
N TYR A 300 -0.64 12.85 -6.27
CA TYR A 300 -1.73 12.84 -7.24
C TYR A 300 -2.17 11.40 -7.47
N SER A 301 -3.48 11.15 -7.44
CA SER A 301 -4.05 9.78 -7.51
C SER A 301 -4.07 9.17 -8.90
N SER A 302 -4.12 10.00 -9.95
CA SER A 302 -4.14 9.54 -11.33
C SER A 302 -3.53 10.57 -12.29
N SER A 303 -3.19 10.11 -13.48
CA SER A 303 -2.78 10.94 -14.63
C SER A 303 -3.84 10.82 -15.72
N ASP A 304 -4.62 11.88 -15.88
CA ASP A 304 -5.87 11.87 -16.63
C ASP A 304 -5.67 12.56 -17.98
N ALA A 305 -5.50 11.80 -19.08
CA ALA A 305 -5.29 12.39 -20.40
C ALA A 305 -6.50 13.24 -20.85
N VAL A 306 -6.25 14.45 -21.38
CA VAL A 306 -7.32 15.38 -21.78
C VAL A 306 -8.00 14.91 -23.07
N PHE A 307 -9.20 14.37 -22.91
CA PHE A 307 -10.16 14.14 -23.98
C PHE A 307 -11.44 14.92 -23.70
N LYS A 308 -12.18 15.27 -24.75
CA LYS A 308 -13.46 15.99 -24.62
C LYS A 308 -14.53 15.13 -23.94
N ASP A 309 -14.53 13.84 -24.26
CA ASP A 309 -15.49 12.86 -23.76
C ASP A 309 -14.92 11.44 -23.88
N ARG A 310 -15.69 10.46 -23.40
CA ARG A 310 -15.33 9.03 -23.44
C ARG A 310 -15.28 8.46 -24.86
N TYR A 311 -16.00 9.03 -25.82
CA TYR A 311 -16.02 8.53 -27.20
C TYR A 311 -14.69 8.87 -27.88
N GLN A 312 -14.23 10.10 -27.71
CA GLN A 312 -12.90 10.52 -28.16
C GLN A 312 -11.80 9.71 -27.46
N ALA A 313 -11.90 9.56 -26.13
CA ALA A 313 -10.91 8.80 -25.36
C ALA A 313 -10.81 7.34 -25.85
N PHE A 314 -11.93 6.72 -26.22
CA PHE A 314 -11.95 5.36 -26.75
C PHE A 314 -11.37 5.27 -28.18
N ALA A 315 -11.75 6.18 -29.07
CA ALA A 315 -11.32 6.16 -30.47
C ALA A 315 -9.83 6.53 -30.65
N GLU A 316 -9.30 7.39 -29.80
CA GLU A 316 -7.97 7.98 -29.95
C GLU A 316 -6.98 7.59 -28.84
N TYR A 317 -7.26 6.51 -28.10
CA TYR A 317 -6.50 6.16 -26.89
C TYR A 317 -4.99 5.97 -27.14
N ASP A 318 -4.61 5.48 -28.33
CA ASP A 318 -3.21 5.26 -28.69
C ASP A 318 -2.37 6.55 -28.65
N ARG A 319 -3.00 7.72 -28.80
CA ARG A 319 -2.32 9.02 -28.66
C ARG A 319 -1.76 9.24 -27.26
N VAL A 320 -2.37 8.63 -26.23
CA VAL A 320 -1.89 8.69 -24.85
C VAL A 320 -0.57 7.94 -24.71
N LYS A 321 -0.48 6.73 -25.28
CA LYS A 321 0.74 5.91 -25.28
C LYS A 321 1.90 6.60 -26.02
N LYS A 322 1.58 7.39 -27.05
CA LYS A 322 2.54 8.19 -27.82
C LYS A 322 2.91 9.53 -27.15
N GLY A 323 2.23 9.93 -26.07
CA GLY A 323 2.47 11.22 -25.41
C GLY A 323 1.95 12.44 -26.19
N GLU A 324 1.03 12.24 -27.13
CA GLU A 324 0.49 13.28 -28.02
C GLU A 324 -0.71 14.03 -27.39
N VAL A 325 -1.11 13.63 -26.17
CA VAL A 325 -2.21 14.23 -25.41
C VAL A 325 -1.66 14.71 -24.07
N ARG A 326 -2.05 15.93 -23.69
CA ARG A 326 -1.69 16.48 -22.37
C ARG A 326 -2.36 15.67 -21.27
N SER A 327 -1.67 15.45 -20.16
CA SER A 327 -2.19 14.67 -19.03
C SER A 327 -2.14 15.48 -17.73
N PRO A 328 -3.24 16.15 -17.34
CA PRO A 328 -3.40 16.73 -16.01
C PRO A 328 -3.44 15.67 -14.89
N THR A 329 -3.27 16.15 -13.67
CA THR A 329 -3.50 15.32 -12.48
C THR A 329 -4.97 15.05 -12.27
N GLY A 330 -5.29 13.84 -11.83
CA GLY A 330 -6.50 13.56 -11.08
C GLY A 330 -6.43 14.12 -9.67
N TRP A 331 -7.16 13.51 -8.74
CA TRP A 331 -7.36 14.07 -7.40
C TRP A 331 -6.06 14.16 -6.61
N GLY A 332 -5.75 15.34 -6.08
CA GLY A 332 -4.74 15.54 -5.04
C GLY A 332 -5.40 15.66 -3.66
N LEU A 333 -4.61 15.54 -2.59
CA LEU A 333 -5.10 15.72 -1.21
C LEU A 333 -5.78 17.09 -1.02
N ALA A 334 -5.25 18.13 -1.66
CA ALA A 334 -5.84 19.48 -1.64
C ALA A 334 -7.23 19.55 -2.31
N GLY A 335 -7.46 18.84 -3.41
CA GLY A 335 -8.77 18.83 -4.10
C GLY A 335 -9.84 17.99 -3.38
N LEU A 336 -9.41 17.11 -2.46
CA LEU A 336 -10.27 16.44 -1.47
C LEU A 336 -10.65 17.40 -0.33
N LEU A 337 -9.68 18.18 0.16
CA LEU A 337 -9.87 19.17 1.22
C LEU A 337 -10.71 20.38 0.78
N GLU A 338 -10.53 20.90 -0.44
CA GLU A 338 -11.36 21.99 -0.99
C GLU A 338 -12.83 21.58 -1.16
N ARG A 339 -13.09 20.34 -1.59
CA ARG A 339 -14.48 19.84 -1.70
C ARG A 339 -15.10 19.52 -0.34
N ALA A 340 -14.30 19.06 0.62
CA ALA A 340 -14.75 18.95 2.01
C ALA A 340 -15.05 20.34 2.60
N GLY A 341 -14.24 21.36 2.28
CA GLY A 341 -14.46 22.76 2.67
C GLY A 341 -15.69 23.40 2.04
N HIS A 342 -16.06 23.03 0.80
CA HIS A 342 -17.31 23.47 0.17
C HIS A 342 -18.57 22.79 0.74
N LEU A 343 -18.43 21.69 1.47
CA LEU A 343 -19.52 21.13 2.29
C LEU A 343 -19.63 21.83 3.65
N ASP A 344 -18.55 22.48 4.12
CA ASP A 344 -18.47 23.19 5.40
C ASP A 344 -19.08 24.60 5.37
N GLU A 345 -19.30 25.21 4.19
CA GLU A 345 -20.06 26.47 4.08
C GLU A 345 -21.58 26.28 4.29
N ALA A 346 -22.07 25.03 4.38
CA ALA A 346 -23.41 24.72 4.84
C ALA A 346 -23.41 24.49 6.37
N HIS A 347 -23.23 25.58 7.13
CA HIS A 347 -23.56 25.76 8.55
C HIS A 347 -23.49 24.53 9.49
N ASP A 348 -22.33 24.25 10.12
CA ASP A 348 -22.27 23.71 11.50
C ASP A 348 -20.86 23.89 12.11
N PRO A 349 -20.65 24.71 13.16
CA PRO A 349 -19.33 24.95 13.77
C PRO A 349 -18.70 23.74 14.48
N VAL A 350 -19.37 22.57 14.48
CA VAL A 350 -18.84 21.33 15.07
C VAL A 350 -17.90 20.58 14.11
N LEU A 351 -17.94 20.83 12.79
CA LEU A 351 -17.11 20.12 11.80
C LEU A 351 -15.68 20.66 11.68
N SER A 352 -15.45 21.94 12.00
CA SER A 352 -14.12 22.57 11.93
C SER A 352 -13.10 21.96 12.90
N GLY A 353 -13.56 21.31 13.98
CA GLY A 353 -12.68 20.59 14.92
C GLY A 353 -12.18 19.23 14.43
N LEU A 354 -12.85 18.61 13.45
CA LEU A 354 -12.54 17.24 12.99
C LEU A 354 -11.37 17.19 12.00
N ALA A 355 -11.19 18.24 11.19
CA ALA A 355 -10.06 18.33 10.25
C ALA A 355 -8.71 18.52 10.96
N ALA A 356 -8.70 19.20 12.12
CA ALA A 356 -7.48 19.42 12.91
C ALA A 356 -7.05 18.18 13.71
N GLY A 357 -7.99 17.31 14.12
CA GLY A 357 -7.71 16.12 14.92
C GLY A 357 -6.97 14.99 14.19
N ALA A 358 -7.03 14.95 12.86
CA ALA A 358 -6.33 13.96 12.05
C ALA A 358 -4.81 14.24 11.90
N LEU A 359 -4.34 15.43 12.30
CA LEU A 359 -2.94 15.85 12.16
C LEU A 359 -2.06 15.60 13.41
N LEU A 360 -2.63 15.15 14.53
CA LEU A 360 -1.87 14.98 15.79
C LEU A 360 -1.72 13.53 16.29
N SER A 361 -2.16 12.51 15.54
CA SER A 361 -2.00 11.10 15.94
C SER A 361 -0.74 10.41 15.36
N CYS A 362 0.18 11.15 14.75
CA CYS A 362 1.48 10.63 14.29
C CYS A 362 2.62 11.27 15.11
N GLY A 363 2.76 10.84 16.37
CA GLY A 363 3.87 11.27 17.23
C GLY A 363 3.90 10.48 18.54
N GLY A 364 4.73 9.43 18.59
CA GLY A 364 5.19 8.86 19.86
C GLY A 364 6.11 9.83 20.60
N PRO A 365 6.33 9.65 21.91
CA PRO A 365 6.70 10.74 22.81
C PRO A 365 8.15 11.18 22.62
N GLY A 366 8.32 12.35 22.02
CA GLY A 366 9.58 13.08 21.97
C GLY A 366 9.44 14.35 22.78
N ASP A 367 10.15 14.42 23.90
CA ASP A 367 10.34 15.63 24.69
C ASP A 367 11.02 16.70 23.82
N SER A 368 10.30 17.76 23.49
CA SER A 368 10.90 18.98 22.97
C SER A 368 10.02 20.18 23.31
N ARG A 369 10.35 20.81 24.44
CA ARG A 369 10.05 22.21 24.73
C ARG A 369 10.59 23.07 23.59
N ILE A 370 9.74 23.90 22.98
CA ILE A 370 10.17 25.16 22.36
C ILE A 370 9.23 26.27 22.83
N PRO A 371 9.76 27.40 23.31
CA PRO A 371 9.00 28.47 23.93
C PRO A 371 8.61 29.57 22.94
N GLY A 372 7.55 30.31 23.29
CA GLY A 372 7.37 31.69 22.89
C GLY A 372 6.37 31.90 21.76
N TRP A 373 5.09 32.02 22.12
CA TRP A 373 4.15 32.93 21.47
C TRP A 373 3.29 33.56 22.56
N THR A 374 3.56 34.83 22.84
CA THR A 374 2.79 35.73 23.69
C THR A 374 1.67 36.33 22.86
N GLU A 375 0.42 36.11 23.25
CA GLU A 375 -0.69 36.99 22.86
C GLU A 375 -1.30 37.62 24.11
N GLY A 376 -1.51 38.93 23.99
CA GLY A 376 -1.86 39.86 25.04
C GLY A 376 -3.24 39.63 25.62
N GLY A 377 -3.35 40.02 26.89
CA GLY A 377 -4.60 40.02 27.62
C GLY A 377 -5.60 41.04 27.10
N ASN A 378 -6.86 40.76 27.40
CA ASN A 378 -7.80 41.73 27.93
C ASN A 378 -8.65 40.99 28.97
N GLY A 379 -8.64 41.50 30.20
CA GLY A 379 -9.45 40.98 31.29
C GLY A 379 -10.91 41.39 31.18
N VAL A 380 -11.75 40.82 32.05
CA VAL A 380 -12.35 41.51 33.21
C VAL A 380 -13.19 40.48 34.00
N GLU A 381 -12.79 40.33 35.26
CA GLU A 381 -13.53 40.11 36.51
C GLU A 381 -14.84 39.32 36.59
N GLY A 382 -14.89 38.41 37.58
CA GLY A 382 -15.98 38.41 38.57
C GLY A 382 -16.46 37.02 39.03
N PRO A 383 -16.72 36.78 40.34
CA PRO A 383 -16.24 35.56 41.00
C PRO A 383 -17.31 34.78 41.81
N ARG A 384 -16.84 33.73 42.52
CA ARG A 384 -17.40 33.13 43.76
C ARG A 384 -18.68 32.27 43.57
N ASP A 385 -18.95 31.18 44.29
CA ASP A 385 -18.62 30.73 45.65
C ASP A 385 -18.84 29.19 45.75
N GLY A 386 -18.37 28.60 46.86
CA GLY A 386 -19.23 27.65 47.61
C GLY A 386 -18.84 26.18 47.68
N ASP A 387 -17.85 25.85 48.52
CA ASP A 387 -17.96 24.93 49.67
C ASP A 387 -18.75 23.59 49.57
N HIS A 388 -18.07 22.45 49.79
CA HIS A 388 -17.94 21.80 51.11
C HIS A 388 -17.76 20.25 51.07
N LEU A 389 -16.75 19.83 51.84
CA LEU A 389 -16.74 18.72 52.82
C LEU A 389 -16.65 17.23 52.39
N SER A 390 -15.41 16.75 52.45
CA SER A 390 -14.86 15.80 53.45
C SER A 390 -15.31 14.33 53.55
N HIS A 391 -14.28 13.47 53.42
CA HIS A 391 -13.90 12.31 54.25
C HIS A 391 -14.89 11.15 54.50
N ARG A 392 -14.44 9.94 54.14
CA ARG A 392 -14.35 8.79 55.07
C ARG A 392 -13.27 7.78 54.63
N LEU A 393 -12.56 7.29 55.64
CA LEU A 393 -11.45 6.33 55.62
C LEU A 393 -11.92 4.96 56.14
N CYS A 394 -11.10 3.95 55.81
CA CYS A 394 -10.82 2.70 56.54
C CYS A 394 -11.75 1.47 56.41
N GLY A 395 -11.12 0.30 56.17
CA GLY A 395 -11.53 -0.93 56.86
C GLY A 395 -11.33 -2.31 56.19
N LEU A 396 -10.08 -2.75 55.99
CA LEU A 396 -9.51 -4.07 56.37
C LEU A 396 -10.15 -5.46 56.00
N ARG A 397 -9.25 -6.32 55.47
CA ARG A 397 -8.97 -7.77 55.75
C ARG A 397 -9.54 -8.90 54.84
N SER A 398 -8.62 -9.44 54.02
CA SER A 398 -8.00 -10.80 54.06
C SER A 398 -8.85 -12.08 53.95
N LEU A 399 -8.55 -12.95 52.96
CA LEU A 399 -7.80 -14.22 53.15
C LEU A 399 -7.68 -15.09 51.86
N LYS A 400 -6.42 -15.48 51.59
CA LYS A 400 -5.88 -16.78 51.09
C LYS A 400 -6.29 -17.41 49.74
N GLY A 401 -5.24 -17.74 48.96
CA GLY A 401 -5.24 -18.86 48.00
C GLY A 401 -4.04 -18.82 47.03
N GLN A 402 -2.86 -19.31 47.44
CA GLN A 402 -1.78 -19.72 46.51
C GLN A 402 -2.00 -21.18 46.05
N PRO A 403 -1.30 -21.63 44.99
CA PRO A 403 -0.13 -22.45 45.27
C PRO A 403 1.15 -22.05 44.52
N GLN A 404 2.25 -22.52 45.12
CA GLN A 404 3.67 -22.31 44.86
C GLN A 404 4.18 -23.07 43.63
N TRP A 405 5.27 -22.56 43.04
CA TRP A 405 6.43 -23.38 42.66
C TRP A 405 7.73 -22.63 43.03
N VAL A 406 8.56 -23.30 43.84
CA VAL A 406 9.94 -22.99 44.24
C VAL A 406 10.80 -24.07 43.54
N GLY A 407 12.00 -23.89 43.01
CA GLY A 407 12.91 -22.75 42.91
C GLY A 407 14.30 -23.27 42.47
N SER A 408 15.19 -22.31 42.21
CA SER A 408 16.65 -22.35 42.47
C SER A 408 17.67 -22.66 41.34
N PRO A 409 18.88 -22.07 41.43
CA PRO A 409 19.50 -21.34 40.32
C PRO A 409 20.97 -21.74 40.05
N LEU A 410 21.60 -21.17 39.01
CA LEU A 410 23.07 -21.09 38.90
C LEU A 410 23.55 -19.80 38.23
N HIS A 411 24.47 -19.14 38.93
CA HIS A 411 25.30 -17.99 38.51
C HIS A 411 26.27 -18.37 37.39
N GLN A 412 26.63 -17.41 36.52
CA GLN A 412 28.03 -16.96 36.40
C GLN A 412 28.16 -15.65 35.59
N ARG A 413 28.93 -14.72 36.18
CA ARG A 413 29.41 -13.45 35.60
C ARG A 413 30.71 -13.71 34.84
N PHE A 414 30.94 -12.98 33.75
CA PHE A 414 32.30 -12.66 33.30
C PHE A 414 32.43 -11.15 33.02
N LYS A 415 33.51 -10.57 33.57
CA LYS A 415 34.03 -9.23 33.32
C LYS A 415 35.31 -9.33 32.47
N PRO A 416 35.77 -8.23 31.83
CA PRO A 416 36.78 -8.24 30.78
C PRO A 416 38.21 -8.16 31.33
N LEU A 417 39.17 -8.64 30.54
CA LEU A 417 40.60 -8.45 30.77
C LEU A 417 41.18 -7.43 29.79
N SER A 418 41.88 -6.47 30.36
CA SER A 418 42.82 -5.56 29.73
C SER A 418 44.23 -6.14 29.79
N GLN A 419 45.10 -5.74 28.84
CA GLN A 419 46.42 -5.11 29.06
C GLN A 419 47.35 -5.30 27.85
N GLY A 420 48.12 -4.25 27.52
CA GLY A 420 49.55 -4.47 27.24
C GLY A 420 50.22 -3.75 26.05
N ARG A 421 50.44 -2.44 26.18
CA ARG A 421 51.70 -1.68 25.92
C ARG A 421 52.46 -1.81 24.56
N GLY A 422 52.84 -0.65 24.00
CA GLY A 422 54.27 -0.38 23.72
C GLY A 422 54.65 0.48 22.49
N ARG A 423 54.91 1.78 22.74
CA ARG A 423 56.03 2.64 22.24
C ARG A 423 56.18 3.02 20.74
N ASP A 424 56.00 4.33 20.52
CA ASP A 424 56.68 5.32 19.64
C ASP A 424 58.24 5.22 19.55
N PRO A 425 58.98 6.11 18.82
CA PRO A 425 58.69 6.98 17.63
C PRO A 425 59.87 7.04 16.61
N HIS A 426 59.77 7.82 15.51
CA HIS A 426 60.84 8.68 14.91
C HIS A 426 60.27 9.48 13.72
N VAL A 427 60.11 10.81 13.77
CA VAL A 427 61.07 11.92 13.53
C VAL A 427 61.41 12.18 12.05
N GLY A 428 61.10 13.41 11.58
CA GLY A 428 62.06 14.19 10.77
C GLY A 428 61.58 14.88 9.49
N GLY A 429 61.36 16.21 9.55
CA GLY A 429 62.18 17.14 8.76
C GLY A 429 61.72 17.68 7.39
N ALA A 430 61.00 18.80 7.43
CA ALA A 430 61.26 20.12 6.80
C ALA A 430 61.90 20.30 5.39
N GLY A 431 61.39 21.33 4.68
CA GLY A 431 62.21 22.25 3.84
C GLY A 431 61.73 22.41 2.38
N THR A 432 60.81 23.33 2.05
CA THR A 432 61.04 24.71 1.54
C THR A 432 61.78 24.85 0.20
N ALA A 433 61.14 25.47 -0.81
CA ALA A 433 61.64 26.69 -1.50
C ALA A 433 60.66 27.25 -2.55
N ARG A 434 60.62 28.58 -2.62
CA ARG A 434 59.82 29.50 -3.45
C ARG A 434 60.55 29.89 -4.75
N ALA A 435 59.81 30.39 -5.76
CA ALA A 435 59.98 31.73 -6.37
C ALA A 435 59.05 31.95 -7.60
N ARG A 436 58.12 32.93 -7.58
CA ARG A 436 58.12 34.27 -8.27
C ARG A 436 57.49 34.23 -9.69
N HIS A 437 56.72 35.19 -10.24
CA HIS A 437 55.91 36.34 -9.79
C HIS A 437 55.07 36.90 -11.00
N LYS A 438 53.73 37.12 -10.82
CA LYS A 438 52.80 38.21 -11.29
C LYS A 438 52.53 38.51 -12.80
N PRO A 439 51.42 39.23 -13.20
CA PRO A 439 50.35 39.90 -12.40
C PRO A 439 48.85 39.70 -12.81
N ALA A 440 47.98 39.92 -11.80
CA ALA A 440 46.65 40.56 -11.75
C ALA A 440 45.53 40.37 -12.82
N LEU A 441 44.37 39.87 -12.35
CA LEU A 441 43.04 40.43 -12.68
C LEU A 441 42.05 40.16 -11.54
N ARG A 442 41.27 41.20 -11.18
CA ARG A 442 40.39 41.27 -10.00
C ARG A 442 39.18 40.34 -10.11
N VAL A 443 38.86 39.75 -8.97
CA VAL A 443 37.76 38.82 -8.70
C VAL A 443 36.41 39.54 -8.55
N ARG A 444 35.36 39.05 -9.23
CA ARG A 444 33.97 39.15 -8.77
C ARG A 444 33.50 37.72 -8.44
N ARG A 445 33.36 37.41 -7.14
CA ARG A 445 32.96 36.09 -6.65
C ARG A 445 31.49 35.82 -7.02
N LEU A 446 31.24 34.84 -7.88
CA LEU A 446 29.98 34.10 -7.92
C LEU A 446 30.14 32.85 -7.05
N ARG A 447 29.27 32.70 -6.05
CA ARG A 447 29.24 31.55 -5.14
C ARG A 447 28.97 30.27 -5.96
N ARG A 448 29.90 29.31 -5.91
CA ARG A 448 29.64 27.90 -6.27
C ARG A 448 28.72 27.28 -5.21
N PRO A 449 27.72 26.46 -5.56
CA PRO A 449 27.03 25.63 -4.59
C PRO A 449 27.99 24.60 -4.00
N SER A 450 27.90 24.40 -2.69
CA SER A 450 28.71 23.47 -1.91
C SER A 450 28.43 22.01 -2.30
N GLN A 451 29.50 21.26 -2.55
CA GLN A 451 29.51 19.80 -2.53
C GLN A 451 29.29 19.30 -1.09
N THR A 452 28.03 19.15 -0.68
CA THR A 452 27.67 18.45 0.56
C THR A 452 26.22 17.97 0.47
N THR A 453 25.92 17.08 -0.47
CA THR A 453 24.66 16.28 -0.45
C THR A 453 24.79 14.97 -1.24
N LEU A 454 25.98 14.36 -1.25
CA LEU A 454 26.23 13.05 -1.86
C LEU A 454 26.58 11.87 -0.92
N PRO A 455 26.92 12.00 0.39
CA PRO A 455 27.29 10.81 1.16
C PRO A 455 26.12 9.99 1.73
N VAL A 456 24.92 10.55 1.85
CA VAL A 456 23.80 9.87 2.54
C VAL A 456 23.16 8.80 1.65
N PHE A 457 23.07 9.03 0.33
CA PHE A 457 22.52 8.06 -0.63
C PHE A 457 23.46 6.89 -0.92
N ALA A 458 24.77 7.13 -0.99
CA ALA A 458 25.75 6.06 -1.18
C ALA A 458 25.79 5.08 0.02
N THR A 459 25.49 5.57 1.22
CA THR A 459 25.50 4.75 2.45
C THR A 459 24.23 3.88 2.56
N LEU A 460 23.08 4.34 2.06
CA LEU A 460 21.87 3.52 1.94
C LEU A 460 22.00 2.47 0.82
N TRP A 461 22.66 2.82 -0.29
CA TRP A 461 22.97 1.91 -1.40
C TRP A 461 23.90 0.76 -0.97
N GLN A 462 24.97 1.04 -0.21
CA GLN A 462 25.84 -0.01 0.32
C GLN A 462 25.16 -0.90 1.37
N ARG A 463 24.25 -0.34 2.19
CA ARG A 463 23.47 -1.13 3.17
C ARG A 463 22.39 -2.00 2.52
N PHE A 464 21.87 -1.59 1.36
CA PHE A 464 20.96 -2.41 0.56
C PHE A 464 21.69 -3.62 -0.06
N LEU A 465 22.90 -3.41 -0.61
CA LEU A 465 23.73 -4.49 -1.16
C LEU A 465 24.24 -5.47 -0.09
N GLN A 466 24.50 -5.01 1.14
CA GLN A 466 25.00 -5.85 2.24
C GLN A 466 23.91 -6.64 2.99
N ARG A 467 22.63 -6.41 2.71
CA ARG A 467 21.49 -7.18 3.28
C ARG A 467 20.99 -8.30 2.36
N GLY A 468 21.71 -8.61 1.29
CA GLY A 468 21.53 -9.86 0.56
C GLY A 468 21.85 -11.05 1.48
N SER A 469 20.81 -11.78 1.87
CA SER A 469 20.93 -13.02 2.66
C SER A 469 21.82 -14.04 1.92
N PRO A 470 22.76 -14.71 2.62
CA PRO A 470 23.60 -15.74 2.02
C PRO A 470 22.84 -17.07 2.03
N ASP A 471 21.88 -17.24 1.12
CA ASP A 471 21.48 -18.56 0.63
C ASP A 471 20.55 -18.45 -0.58
N ARG A 472 21.12 -18.22 -1.77
CA ARG A 472 20.47 -18.48 -3.05
C ARG A 472 21.49 -18.97 -4.06
N GLY A 473 21.94 -20.21 -3.87
CA GLY A 473 22.63 -20.98 -4.90
C GLY A 473 21.63 -21.50 -5.92
N ARG A 474 21.33 -20.66 -6.93
CA ARG A 474 20.85 -20.93 -8.31
C ARG A 474 20.05 -19.70 -8.78
N PHE A 475 20.72 -18.84 -9.54
CA PHE A 475 20.15 -17.89 -10.48
C PHE A 475 20.98 -17.93 -11.75
#